data_AF-A0A535QF68-F1
#
_entry.id   AF-A0A535QF68-F1
#
_cell.length_a   1.000
_cell.length_b   1.000
_cell.length_c   1.000
_cell.angle_alpha   90.00
_cell.angle_beta   90.00
_cell.angle_gamma   90.00
#
_symmetry.space_group_name_H-M   'P 1'
#
loop_
_entity.id
_entity.type
_entity.pdbx_description
1 polymer ?
#
loop_
_entity_poly.entity_id
_entity_poly.type
_entity_poly.pdbx_seq_one_letter_code
_entity_poly.pdbx_strand_id
1 'polypeptide(L)'
;MTPVVTQALIVDDPAASILLMLSVNENYGSPQPEQMWSWNGSSWTQIKVSLPPLLNGSSISYDAGHKQVVLYGGIDVSGTAYSDTWTWDGKSWQKRV
;
A
#
# COMPACT_ATOMS: atom_id res chain seq x y z
N MET A 1 3.43 -5.84 17.76
CA MET A 1 4.35 -4.86 17.14
C MET A 1 3.52 -3.73 16.58
N THR A 2 3.98 -2.50 16.68
CA THR A 2 3.31 -1.33 16.08
C THR A 2 4.14 -0.86 14.89
N PRO A 3 3.51 -0.54 13.76
CA PRO A 3 4.25 -0.04 12.61
C PRO A 3 4.82 1.35 12.89
N VAL A 4 6.06 1.60 12.45
CA VAL A 4 6.74 2.91 12.54
C VAL A 4 6.89 3.43 11.12
N VAL A 5 6.09 4.44 10.76
CA VAL A 5 5.93 4.88 9.37
C VAL A 5 5.93 6.40 9.28
N THR A 6 6.55 6.94 8.23
CA THR A 6 6.65 8.41 8.01
C THR A 6 5.51 8.92 7.13
N GLN A 7 5.02 8.07 6.22
CA GLN A 7 3.83 8.29 5.41
C GLN A 7 3.05 6.98 5.29
N ALA A 8 1.74 7.08 5.23
CA ALA A 8 0.84 5.95 5.18
C ALA A 8 -0.29 6.18 4.17
N LEU A 9 -0.53 5.20 3.31
CA LEU A 9 -1.79 5.06 2.60
C LEU A 9 -2.66 4.07 3.38
N ILE A 10 -3.89 4.48 3.68
CA ILE A 10 -4.84 3.71 4.45
C ILE A 10 -6.07 3.45 3.60
N VAL A 11 -6.48 2.18 3.52
CA VAL A 11 -7.73 1.78 2.88
C VAL A 11 -8.44 0.75 3.75
N ASP A 12 -9.77 0.84 3.79
CA ASP A 12 -10.62 -0.19 4.36
C ASP A 12 -10.92 -1.24 3.28
N ASP A 13 -10.63 -2.50 3.57
CA ASP A 13 -11.04 -3.64 2.76
C ASP A 13 -12.16 -4.39 3.49
N PRO A 14 -13.44 -4.07 3.19
CA PRO A 14 -14.59 -4.70 3.85
C PRO A 14 -14.78 -6.18 3.48
N ALA A 15 -14.14 -6.68 2.41
CA ALA A 15 -14.18 -8.11 2.10
C ALA A 15 -13.19 -8.91 2.96
N ALA A 16 -12.11 -8.28 3.40
CA ALA A 16 -11.13 -8.87 4.32
C ALA A 16 -11.33 -8.44 5.78
N SER A 17 -12.17 -7.43 6.06
CA SER A 17 -12.29 -6.74 7.36
C SER A 17 -10.93 -6.23 7.87
N ILE A 18 -10.11 -5.68 6.96
CA ILE A 18 -8.74 -5.24 7.26
C ILE A 18 -8.56 -3.80 6.84
N LEU A 19 -7.96 -3.02 7.73
CA LEU A 19 -7.35 -1.74 7.38
C LEU A 19 -5.92 -2.00 6.91
N LEU A 20 -5.65 -1.70 5.64
CA LEU A 20 -4.34 -1.86 5.03
C LEU A 20 -3.55 -0.56 5.15
N MET A 21 -2.36 -0.65 5.72
CA MET A 21 -1.42 0.46 5.73
C MET A 21 -0.21 0.14 4.87
N LEU A 22 0.05 1.00 3.88
CA LEU A 22 1.23 0.97 3.04
C LEU A 22 2.14 2.13 3.41
N SER A 23 3.40 1.84 3.76
CA SER A 23 4.31 2.86 4.28
C SER A 23 5.51 3.14 3.41
N VAL A 24 5.83 4.43 3.25
CA VAL A 24 7.14 4.91 2.81
C VAL A 24 7.80 5.65 3.98
N ASN A 25 9.11 5.46 4.14
CA ASN A 25 9.90 6.30 5.03
C ASN A 25 10.69 7.28 4.17
N GLU A 26 10.30 8.55 4.20
CA GLU A 26 10.92 9.64 3.43
C GLU A 26 12.30 10.07 3.98
N ASN A 27 13.01 9.21 4.70
CA ASN A 27 14.36 9.53 5.12
C ASN A 27 15.30 9.37 3.92
N TYR A 28 15.69 10.53 3.36
CA TYR A 28 16.74 10.77 2.34
C TYR A 28 18.05 9.98 2.59
N GLY A 29 18.03 8.65 2.46
CA GLY A 29 19.20 7.78 2.62
C GLY A 29 18.99 6.46 3.36
N SER A 30 17.79 6.10 3.84
CA SER A 30 17.56 4.77 4.43
C SER A 30 16.61 3.93 3.56
N PRO A 31 17.10 2.84 2.91
CA PRO A 31 16.26 1.91 2.17
C PRO A 31 15.54 1.00 3.16
N GLN A 32 14.54 1.53 3.86
CA GLN A 32 13.60 0.66 4.55
C GLN A 32 12.63 0.10 3.51
N PRO A 33 12.47 -1.23 3.42
CA PRO A 33 11.58 -1.83 2.45
C PRO A 33 10.14 -1.37 2.71
N GLU A 34 9.36 -1.19 1.65
CA GLU A 34 7.93 -0.95 1.74
C GLU A 34 7.28 -2.05 2.59
N GLN A 35 6.32 -1.67 3.43
CA GLN A 35 5.64 -2.62 4.31
C GLN A 35 4.14 -2.49 4.17
N MET A 36 3.48 -3.64 4.31
CA MET A 36 2.04 -3.76 4.38
C MET A 36 1.66 -4.31 5.74
N TRP A 37 0.72 -3.64 6.39
CA TRP A 37 0.22 -4.04 7.70
C TRP A 37 -1.29 -4.18 7.65
N SER A 38 -1.80 -5.16 8.39
CA SER A 38 -3.22 -5.38 8.66
C SER A 38 -3.55 -5.04 10.10
N TRP A 39 -4.69 -4.39 10.30
CA TRP A 39 -5.28 -4.15 11.62
C TRP A 39 -6.57 -4.96 11.76
N ASN A 40 -6.72 -5.65 12.88
CA ASN A 40 -7.90 -6.50 13.17
C ASN A 40 -8.85 -5.90 14.23
N GLY A 41 -8.70 -4.62 14.59
CA GLY A 41 -9.44 -3.99 15.69
C GLY A 41 -8.73 -3.99 17.04
N SER A 42 -7.67 -4.78 17.20
CA SER A 42 -6.92 -4.89 18.47
C SER A 42 -5.40 -4.93 18.30
N SER A 43 -4.90 -5.46 17.19
CA SER A 43 -3.46 -5.57 16.94
C SER A 43 -3.10 -5.40 15.46
N TRP A 44 -1.89 -4.85 15.25
CA TRP A 44 -1.27 -4.75 13.93
C TRP A 44 -0.47 -6.02 13.62
N THR A 45 -0.66 -6.57 12.44
CA THR A 45 0.07 -7.73 11.92
C THR A 45 0.69 -7.40 10.57
N GLN A 46 2.02 -7.57 10.46
CA GLN A 46 2.73 -7.33 9.21
C GLN A 46 2.40 -8.42 8.19
N ILE A 47 1.99 -8.02 6.99
CA ILE A 47 1.80 -8.90 5.84
C ILE A 47 3.08 -8.87 5.02
N LYS A 48 3.76 -10.03 4.92
CA LYS A 48 4.98 -10.18 4.13
C LYS A 48 4.62 -10.60 2.71
N VAL A 49 4.54 -9.63 1.80
CA VAL A 49 4.28 -9.84 0.37
C VAL A 49 5.13 -8.90 -0.47
N SER A 50 5.33 -9.24 -1.74
CA SER A 50 5.89 -8.31 -2.71
C SER A 50 4.92 -7.17 -2.94
N LEU A 51 5.41 -5.94 -2.76
CA LEU A 51 4.61 -4.72 -2.89
C LEU A 51 4.90 -4.03 -4.23
N PRO A 52 3.90 -3.30 -4.77
CA PRO A 52 4.17 -2.32 -5.80
C PRO A 52 5.06 -1.20 -5.25
N PRO A 53 5.75 -0.44 -6.12
CA PRO A 53 6.40 0.79 -5.71
C PRO A 53 5.38 1.72 -5.03
N LEU A 54 5.62 2.06 -3.78
CA LEU A 54 4.83 3.05 -3.08
C LEU A 54 5.45 4.41 -3.36
N LEU A 55 4.80 5.19 -4.21
CA LEU A 55 5.31 6.47 -4.66
C LEU A 55 4.62 7.62 -3.94
N ASN A 56 5.27 8.78 -3.90
CA ASN A 56 4.70 9.95 -3.25
C ASN A 56 3.47 10.45 -4.03
N GLY A 57 2.40 10.75 -3.30
CA GLY A 57 1.13 11.14 -3.92
C GLY A 57 0.37 10.00 -4.62
N SER A 58 0.76 8.73 -4.44
CA SER A 58 -0.07 7.61 -4.89
C SER A 58 -1.44 7.63 -4.21
N SER A 59 -2.46 7.12 -4.88
CA SER A 59 -3.82 7.00 -4.33
C SER A 59 -4.20 5.53 -4.16
N ILE A 60 -4.91 5.21 -3.09
CA ILE A 60 -5.42 3.87 -2.83
C ILE A 60 -6.94 3.89 -2.59
N SER A 61 -7.66 2.90 -3.10
CA SER A 61 -9.10 2.75 -2.89
C SER A 61 -9.53 1.29 -2.96
N TYR A 62 -10.72 0.99 -2.44
CA TYR A 62 -11.33 -0.34 -2.56
C TYR A 62 -12.40 -0.35 -3.66
N ASP A 63 -12.25 -1.25 -4.62
CA ASP A 63 -13.23 -1.51 -5.66
C ASP A 63 -14.16 -2.65 -5.20
N ALA A 64 -15.36 -2.27 -4.75
CA ALA A 64 -16.37 -3.22 -4.29
C ALA A 64 -16.97 -4.09 -5.40
N GLY A 65 -16.96 -3.63 -6.65
CA GLY A 65 -17.48 -4.38 -7.79
C GLY A 65 -16.63 -5.61 -8.10
N HIS A 66 -15.30 -5.46 -7.96
CA HIS A 66 -14.34 -6.53 -8.20
C HIS A 66 -13.72 -7.11 -6.91
N LYS A 67 -14.09 -6.57 -5.75
CA LYS A 67 -13.59 -6.97 -4.43
C LYS A 67 -12.07 -6.93 -4.30
N GLN A 68 -11.47 -5.84 -4.73
CA GLN A 68 -10.02 -5.67 -4.77
C GLN A 68 -9.62 -4.27 -4.36
N VAL A 69 -8.42 -4.15 -3.79
CA VAL A 69 -7.82 -2.84 -3.49
C VAL A 69 -7.04 -2.37 -4.72
N VAL A 70 -7.17 -1.11 -5.06
CA VAL A 70 -6.53 -0.47 -6.22
C VAL A 70 -5.57 0.60 -5.72
N LEU A 71 -4.31 0.51 -6.16
CA LEU A 71 -3.28 1.54 -6.00
C LEU A 71 -2.99 2.16 -7.37
N TYR A 72 -2.90 3.49 -7.43
CA TYR A 72 -2.65 4.20 -8.68
C TYR A 72 -1.62 5.32 -8.52
N GLY A 73 -0.72 5.35 -9.50
CA GLY A 73 0.15 6.48 -9.81
C GLY A 73 1.18 6.82 -8.74
N GLY A 74 1.45 8.12 -8.60
CA GLY A 74 2.46 8.69 -7.70
C GLY A 74 3.72 9.16 -8.42
N ILE A 75 4.62 9.76 -7.65
CA ILE A 75 5.84 10.41 -8.14
C ILE A 75 7.03 9.82 -7.38
N ASP A 76 8.07 9.44 -8.11
CA ASP A 76 9.31 8.96 -7.49
C ASP A 76 10.19 10.11 -6.98
N VAL A 77 11.29 9.76 -6.30
CA VAL A 77 12.24 10.74 -5.74
C VAL A 77 12.92 11.63 -6.78
N SER A 78 12.91 11.23 -8.06
CA SER A 78 13.46 12.03 -9.17
C SER A 78 12.44 13.01 -9.75
N GLY A 79 11.18 12.95 -9.29
CA GLY A 79 10.08 13.74 -9.84
C GLY A 79 9.38 13.09 -11.03
N THR A 80 9.69 11.83 -11.34
CA THR A 80 9.03 11.10 -12.44
C THR A 80 7.65 10.65 -11.98
N ALA A 81 6.61 11.04 -12.73
CA ALA A 81 5.24 10.63 -12.47
C ALA A 81 4.94 9.28 -13.13
N TYR A 82 4.28 8.40 -12.38
CA TYR A 82 3.84 7.10 -12.84
C TYR A 82 2.32 7.09 -12.97
N SER A 83 1.82 6.33 -13.95
CA SER A 83 0.39 6.08 -14.17
C SER A 83 0.05 4.59 -14.10
N ASP A 84 0.94 3.80 -13.49
CA ASP A 84 0.72 2.37 -13.30
C ASP A 84 -0.45 2.14 -12.32
N THR A 85 -1.26 1.12 -12.62
CA THR A 85 -2.32 0.65 -11.74
C THR A 85 -1.92 -0.69 -11.15
N TRP A 86 -2.13 -0.87 -9.85
CA TRP A 86 -1.90 -2.14 -9.15
C TRP A 86 -3.16 -2.56 -8.41
N THR A 87 -3.48 -3.86 -8.47
CA THR A 87 -4.64 -4.43 -7.76
C THR A 87 -4.19 -5.48 -6.76
N TRP A 88 -4.79 -5.47 -5.57
CA TRP A 88 -4.61 -6.47 -4.53
C TRP A 88 -5.90 -7.27 -4.35
N ASP A 89 -5.78 -8.59 -4.46
CA ASP A 89 -6.89 -9.56 -4.41
C ASP A 89 -7.06 -10.26 -3.04
N GLY A 90 -6.36 -9.77 -2.00
CA GLY A 90 -6.27 -10.43 -0.70
C GLY A 90 -5.07 -11.36 -0.54
N LYS A 91 -4.31 -11.63 -1.62
CA LYS A 91 -3.16 -12.53 -1.61
C LYS A 91 -1.92 -11.96 -2.28
N SER A 92 -2.09 -11.26 -3.41
CA SER A 92 -0.98 -10.74 -4.20
C SER A 92 -1.31 -9.42 -4.89
N TRP A 93 -0.29 -8.59 -5.08
CA TRP A 93 -0.38 -7.40 -5.92
C TRP A 93 -0.10 -7.75 -7.38
N GLN A 94 -0.93 -7.23 -8.28
CA GLN A 94 -0.82 -7.45 -9.72
C GLN A 94 -0.83 -6.11 -10.45
N LYS A 95 0.15 -5.89 -11.33
CA LYS A 95 0.18 -4.71 -12.20
C LYS A 95 -0.88 -4.86 -13.29
N ARG A 96 -1.65 -3.79 -13.53
CA ARG A 96 -2.58 -3.66 -14.66
C ARG A 96 -1.95 -2.66 -15.64
N VAL A 97 -1.73 -3.13 -16.87
CA VAL A 97 -1.23 -2.34 -18.01
C VAL A 97 -2.37 -1.57 -18.67
#